data_AF-A0A526RZ78-F1
#
_entry.id   AF-A0A526RZ78-F1
#
_cell.length_a   1.000
_cell.length_b   1.000
_cell.length_c   1.000
_cell.angle_alpha   90.00
_cell.angle_beta   90.00
_cell.angle_gamma   90.00
#
_symmetry.space_group_name_H-M   'P 1'
#
loop_
_entity.id
_entity.type
_entity.pdbx_description
1 polymer ?
#
loop_
_entity_poly.entity_id
_entity_poly.type
_entity_poly.pdbx_seq_one_letter_code
_entity_poly.pdbx_strand_id
1 'polypeptide(L)'
;MNNRDPLFDRLTILVEKTSSAEAIGPGGWWVGDVAGKRRVLDDLAAGRLNWQSAHDFAEQGLKALEAGNREMAETCAWAAMDMYIAAIEKRIRPEDRRALGQASKKRGRPRKN
;
A
#
# COMPACT_ATOMS: atom_id res chain seq x y z
N MET A 1 -21.26 -25.28 6.34
CA MET A 1 -19.87 -24.76 6.22
C MET A 1 -19.94 -23.51 5.37
N ASN A 2 -19.70 -22.33 5.94
CA ASN A 2 -19.72 -21.08 5.18
C ASN A 2 -18.60 -21.12 4.14
N ASN A 3 -18.98 -21.29 2.88
CA ASN A 3 -18.08 -21.23 1.73
C ASN A 3 -17.73 -19.75 1.50
N ARG A 4 -16.94 -19.16 2.42
CA ARG A 4 -16.47 -17.78 2.27
C ARG A 4 -15.53 -17.73 1.08
N ASP A 5 -15.84 -16.85 0.13
CA ASP A 5 -15.05 -16.69 -1.07
C ASP A 5 -13.64 -16.18 -0.69
N PRO A 6 -12.57 -16.95 -0.94
CA PRO A 6 -11.22 -16.53 -0.59
C PRO A 6 -10.79 -15.23 -1.29
N LEU A 7 -11.41 -14.90 -2.42
CA LEU A 7 -11.18 -13.64 -3.12
C LEU A 7 -11.77 -12.46 -2.35
N PHE A 8 -12.96 -12.62 -1.77
CA PHE A 8 -13.60 -11.63 -0.92
C PHE A 8 -12.75 -11.34 0.33
N ASP A 9 -12.28 -12.39 1.01
CA ASP A 9 -11.44 -12.25 2.20
C ASP A 9 -10.13 -11.53 1.86
N ARG A 10 -9.49 -11.86 0.73
CA ARG A 10 -8.27 -11.20 0.28
C ARG A 10 -8.46 -9.72 0.01
N LEU A 11 -9.51 -9.36 -0.73
CA LEU A 11 -9.83 -7.98 -1.06
C LEU A 11 -10.16 -7.17 0.21
N THR A 12 -10.91 -7.76 1.14
CA THR A 12 -11.23 -7.16 2.44
C THR A 12 -9.96 -6.87 3.24
N ILE A 13 -9.02 -7.82 3.32
CA ILE A 13 -7.73 -7.64 3.99
C ILE A 13 -6.92 -6.50 3.33
N LEU A 14 -6.96 -6.39 2.00
CA LEU A 14 -6.27 -5.31 1.29
C LEU A 14 -6.90 -3.95 1.59
N VAL A 15 -8.23 -3.83 1.61
CA VAL A 15 -8.94 -2.61 2.02
C VAL A 15 -8.55 -2.21 3.43
N GLU A 16 -8.61 -3.13 4.40
CA GLU A 16 -8.25 -2.84 5.79
C GLU A 16 -6.80 -2.35 5.92
N LYS A 17 -5.85 -3.06 5.28
CA LYS A 17 -4.43 -2.69 5.29
C LYS A 17 -4.18 -1.32 4.66
N THR A 18 -4.97 -0.95 3.66
CA THR A 18 -4.79 0.29 2.90
C THR A 18 -5.70 1.42 3.35
N SER A 19 -6.55 1.24 4.36
CA SER A 19 -7.51 2.22 4.90
C SER A 19 -6.96 3.64 5.13
N SER A 20 -5.68 3.76 5.51
CA SER A 20 -5.01 5.06 5.65
C SER A 20 -4.83 5.84 4.33
N ALA A 21 -5.17 5.25 3.19
CA ALA A 21 -5.18 5.88 1.88
C ALA A 21 -6.17 7.04 1.77
N GLU A 22 -7.30 6.98 2.47
CA GLU A 22 -8.37 7.99 2.41
C GLU A 22 -7.90 9.40 2.82
N ALA A 23 -6.82 9.47 3.61
CA ALA A 23 -6.23 10.73 4.05
C ALA A 23 -5.35 11.41 2.98
N ILE A 24 -5.13 10.77 1.82
CA ILE A 24 -4.30 11.31 0.73
C ILE A 24 -5.17 12.25 -0.12
N GLY A 25 -4.99 13.55 0.12
CA GLY A 25 -5.71 14.60 -0.62
C GLY A 25 -5.25 14.73 -2.08
N PRO A 26 -6.07 15.34 -2.94
CA PRO A 26 -5.75 15.56 -4.35
C PRO A 26 -4.52 16.48 -4.51
N GLY A 27 -3.75 16.24 -5.58
CA GLY A 27 -2.66 17.12 -5.98
C GLY A 27 -3.17 18.51 -6.39
N GLY A 28 -2.32 19.53 -6.23
CA GLY A 28 -2.66 20.90 -6.62
C GLY A 28 -2.96 21.02 -8.13
N TRP A 29 -4.04 21.72 -8.48
CA TRP A 29 -4.57 21.85 -9.85
C TRP A 29 -3.97 23.03 -10.64
N TRP A 30 -3.26 23.96 -9.97
CA TRP A 30 -2.85 25.23 -10.56
C TRP A 30 -1.45 25.17 -11.20
N VAL A 31 -1.34 25.68 -12.43
CA VAL A 31 -0.05 25.90 -13.09
C VAL A 31 0.74 26.95 -12.31
N GLY A 32 1.88 26.53 -11.76
CA GLY A 32 2.72 27.38 -10.90
C GLY A 32 2.64 27.05 -9.41
N ASP A 33 1.77 26.12 -8.99
CA ASP A 33 1.74 25.62 -7.62
C ASP A 33 2.95 24.72 -7.34
N VAL A 34 4.06 25.34 -6.92
CA VAL A 34 5.30 24.65 -6.55
C VAL A 34 5.07 23.74 -5.34
N ALA A 35 4.20 24.14 -4.40
CA ALA A 35 3.93 23.37 -3.19
C ALA A 35 3.12 22.11 -3.49
N GLY A 36 2.08 22.20 -4.32
CA GLY A 36 1.30 21.06 -4.79
C GLY A 36 2.16 20.07 -5.59
N LYS A 37 2.99 20.56 -6.52
CA LYS A 37 3.93 19.72 -7.28
C LYS A 37 4.89 18.98 -6.34
N ARG A 38 5.46 19.67 -5.35
CA ARG A 38 6.38 19.06 -4.40
C ARG A 38 5.70 18.00 -3.55
N ARG A 39 4.49 18.28 -3.05
CA ARG A 39 3.69 17.30 -2.29
C ARG A 39 3.43 16.02 -3.09
N VAL A 40 3.02 16.14 -4.35
CA VAL A 40 2.80 14.99 -5.23
C VAL A 40 4.08 14.19 -5.44
N LEU A 41 5.22 14.84 -5.61
CA LEU A 41 6.52 14.16 -5.72
C LEU A 41 6.91 13.45 -4.42
N ASP A 42 6.69 14.08 -3.27
CA ASP A 42 6.92 13.49 -1.96
C ASP A 42 5.99 12.27 -1.73
N ASP A 43 4.72 12.37 -2.11
CA ASP A 43 3.75 11.28 -2.04
C ASP A 43 4.11 10.12 -2.98
N LEU A 44 4.59 10.42 -4.18
CA LEU A 44 5.08 9.43 -5.15
C LEU A 44 6.33 8.70 -4.63
N ALA A 45 7.26 9.44 -4.03
CA ALA A 45 8.48 8.91 -3.42
C ALA A 45 8.17 8.06 -2.18
N ALA A 46 7.22 8.49 -1.35
CA ALA A 46 6.76 7.75 -0.18
C ALA A 46 5.83 6.55 -0.52
N GLY A 47 5.53 6.34 -1.81
CA GLY A 47 4.64 5.27 -2.27
C GLY A 47 3.18 5.46 -1.85
N ARG A 48 2.78 6.67 -1.45
CA ARG A 48 1.40 6.97 -1.02
C ARG A 48 0.40 6.85 -2.16
N LEU A 49 0.76 7.28 -3.37
CA LEU A 49 -0.11 7.12 -4.54
C LEU A 49 -0.36 5.64 -4.86
N ASN A 50 0.67 4.80 -4.81
CA ASN A 50 0.52 3.36 -5.00
C ASN A 50 -0.36 2.75 -3.88
N TRP A 51 -0.22 3.24 -2.65
CA TRP A 51 -1.05 2.82 -1.52
C TRP A 51 -2.53 3.16 -1.72
N GLN A 52 -2.81 4.35 -2.27
CA GLN A 52 -4.15 4.77 -2.64
C GLN A 52 -4.73 3.93 -3.77
N SER A 53 -3.99 3.74 -4.86
CA SER A 53 -4.45 2.89 -5.95
C SER A 53 -4.72 1.45 -5.52
N ALA A 54 -3.91 0.91 -4.59
CA ALA A 54 -4.15 -0.41 -4.01
C ALA A 54 -5.50 -0.49 -3.28
N HIS A 55 -5.85 0.56 -2.53
CA HIS A 55 -7.15 0.68 -1.86
C HIS A 55 -8.30 0.74 -2.88
N ASP A 56 -8.20 1.64 -3.86
CA ASP A 56 -9.23 1.86 -4.86
C ASP A 56 -9.53 0.59 -5.68
N PHE A 57 -8.49 -0.16 -6.07
CA PHE A 57 -8.67 -1.44 -6.77
C PHE A 57 -9.29 -2.50 -5.84
N ALA A 58 -8.91 -2.54 -4.57
CA ALA A 58 -9.50 -3.49 -3.63
C ALA A 58 -11.00 -3.24 -3.44
N GLU A 59 -11.43 -1.98 -3.31
CA GLU A 59 -12.85 -1.61 -3.26
C GLU A 59 -13.58 -1.95 -4.57
N GLN A 60 -12.98 -1.64 -5.73
CA GLN A 60 -13.56 -1.98 -7.03
C GLN A 60 -13.75 -3.49 -7.19
N GLY A 61 -12.80 -4.29 -6.69
CA GLY A 61 -12.90 -5.74 -6.68
C GLY A 61 -14.06 -6.25 -5.82
N LEU A 62 -14.28 -5.66 -4.64
CA LEU A 62 -15.42 -6.00 -3.78
C LEU A 62 -16.75 -5.67 -4.47
N LYS A 63 -16.86 -4.48 -5.08
CA LYS A 63 -18.05 -4.08 -5.87
C LYS A 63 -18.27 -5.01 -7.07
N ALA A 64 -17.21 -5.49 -7.71
CA ALA A 64 -17.31 -6.45 -8.80
C ALA A 64 -17.81 -7.83 -8.33
N LEU A 65 -17.40 -8.30 -7.14
CA LEU A 65 -17.94 -9.51 -6.53
C LEU A 65 -19.43 -9.39 -6.20
N GLU A 66 -19.85 -8.26 -5.65
CA GLU A 66 -21.27 -7.97 -5.38
C GLU A 66 -22.10 -7.97 -6.67
N ALA A 67 -21.52 -7.48 -7.77
CA ALA A 67 -22.13 -7.53 -9.10
C ALA A 67 -22.05 -8.91 -9.78
N GLY A 68 -21.47 -9.93 -9.14
CA GLY A 68 -21.29 -11.27 -9.71
C GLY A 68 -20.19 -11.38 -10.78
N ASN A 69 -19.40 -10.33 -11.00
CA ASN A 69 -18.32 -10.31 -11.97
C ASN A 69 -16.99 -10.75 -11.33
N ARG A 70 -16.80 -12.07 -11.25
CA ARG A 70 -15.61 -12.66 -10.63
C ARG A 70 -14.31 -12.33 -11.38
N GLU A 71 -14.32 -12.33 -12.69
CA GLU A 71 -13.13 -12.06 -13.51
C GLU A 71 -12.58 -10.65 -13.29
N MET A 72 -13.49 -9.66 -13.24
CA MET A 72 -13.12 -8.29 -12.89
C MET A 72 -12.59 -8.20 -11.46
N ALA A 73 -13.20 -8.90 -10.51
CA ALA A 73 -12.72 -8.94 -9.13
C ALA A 73 -11.32 -9.55 -9.00
N GLU A 74 -11.02 -10.61 -9.77
CA GLU A 74 -9.68 -11.21 -9.82
C GLU A 74 -8.66 -10.23 -10.38
N THR A 75 -8.98 -9.55 -11.48
CA THR A 75 -8.13 -8.51 -12.08
C THR A 75 -7.83 -7.39 -11.08
N CYS A 76 -8.87 -6.93 -10.37
CA CYS A 76 -8.73 -5.92 -9.33
C CYS A 76 -7.86 -6.41 -8.17
N ALA A 77 -7.98 -7.67 -7.76
CA ALA A 77 -7.16 -8.24 -6.69
C ALA A 77 -5.67 -8.31 -7.06
N TRP A 78 -5.34 -8.66 -8.31
CA TRP A 78 -3.96 -8.62 -8.81
C TRP A 78 -3.42 -7.19 -8.83
N ALA A 79 -4.16 -6.25 -9.43
CA ALA A 79 -3.76 -4.84 -9.48
C ALA A 79 -3.58 -4.23 -8.08
N ALA A 80 -4.49 -4.52 -7.16
CA ALA A 80 -4.41 -4.06 -5.77
C ALA A 80 -3.16 -4.61 -5.07
N MET A 81 -2.83 -5.89 -5.28
CA MET A 81 -1.64 -6.51 -4.69
C MET A 81 -0.35 -5.93 -5.26
N ASP A 82 -0.26 -5.75 -6.58
CA ASP A 82 0.92 -5.17 -7.22
C ASP A 82 1.19 -3.75 -6.73
N MET A 83 0.15 -2.94 -6.63
CA MET A 83 0.24 -1.58 -6.09
C MET A 83 0.62 -1.57 -4.61
N TYR A 84 0.07 -2.48 -3.81
CA TYR A 84 0.40 -2.65 -2.39
C TYR A 84 1.87 -3.03 -2.20
N ILE A 85 2.38 -3.98 -2.98
CA ILE A 85 3.80 -4.37 -2.96
C ILE A 85 4.67 -3.19 -3.35
N ALA A 86 4.38 -2.53 -4.47
CA ALA A 86 5.15 -1.37 -4.94
C ALA A 86 5.17 -0.23 -3.91
N ALA A 87 4.07 -0.02 -3.17
CA ALA A 87 4.00 0.96 -2.10
C ALA A 87 4.88 0.59 -0.90
N ILE A 88 4.90 -0.69 -0.49
CA ILE A 88 5.80 -1.17 0.58
C ILE A 88 7.25 -1.03 0.16
N GLU A 89 7.60 -1.45 -1.05
CA GLU A 89 8.98 -1.41 -1.54
C GLU A 89 9.57 0.00 -1.50
N LYS A 90 8.76 1.02 -1.83
CA LYS A 90 9.16 2.43 -1.74
C LYS A 90 9.35 2.93 -0.31
N ARG A 91 8.65 2.34 0.67
CA ARG A 91 8.75 2.71 2.09
C ARG A 91 9.95 2.07 2.78
N ILE A 92 10.45 0.94 2.27
CA ILE A 92 11.64 0.27 2.80
C ILE A 92 12.88 1.07 2.36
N ARG A 93 13.63 1.62 3.32
CA ARG A 93 14.89 2.30 2.98
C ARG A 93 15.93 1.26 2.57
N PRO A 94 16.88 1.59 1.68
CA PRO A 94 18.00 0.69 1.34
C PRO A 94 18.78 0.23 2.57
N GLU A 95 18.87 1.07 3.60
CA GLU A 95 19.50 0.78 4.89
C GLU A 95 18.76 -0.32 5.66
N ASP A 96 17.42 -0.30 5.64
CA ASP A 96 16.58 -1.30 6.30
C ASP A 96 16.78 -2.69 5.66
N ARG A 97 16.96 -2.75 4.33
CA ARG A 97 17.29 -4.01 3.64
C ARG A 97 18.63 -4.59 4.07
N ARG A 98 19.64 -3.75 4.30
CA ARG A 98 20.97 -4.20 4.78
C ARG A 98 20.90 -4.71 6.22
N ALA A 99 20.07 -4.11 7.06
CA ALA A 99 19.89 -4.51 8.46
C ALA A 99 19.24 -5.91 8.59
N LEU A 100 18.35 -6.30 7.69
CA LEU A 100 17.71 -7.63 7.70
C LEU A 100 18.70 -8.79 7.48
N GLY A 101 19.85 -8.53 6.86
CA GLY A 101 20.90 -9.52 6.63
C GLY A 101 21.90 -9.68 7.77
N GLN A 102 21.82 -8.86 8.82
CA GLN A 102 22.75 -8.91 9.95
C GLN A 102 22.07 -9.41 11.22
N ALA A 103 22.74 -10.32 11.93
CA ALA A 103 22.27 -10.79 13.23
C ALA A 103 22.09 -9.60 14.19
N SER A 104 20.90 -9.50 14.81
CA SER A 104 20.60 -8.42 15.74
C SER A 104 21.64 -8.40 16.86
N LYS A 105 22.42 -7.33 16.99
CA LYS A 105 23.35 -7.19 18.11
C LYS A 105 22.56 -7.19 19.41
N LYS A 106 22.97 -8.02 20.38
CA LYS A 106 22.40 -8.05 21.74
C LYS A 106 22.43 -6.62 22.29
N ARG A 107 21.25 -6.01 22.48
CA ARG A 107 21.13 -4.75 23.22
C ARG A 107 21.56 -5.01 24.67
N GLY A 108 22.61 -4.33 25.12
CA GLY A 108 23.13 -4.41 26.48
C GLY A 108 23.97 -3.20 26.82
N ARG A 109 23.95 -2.79 28.09
CA ARG A 109 24.76 -1.69 28.63
C ARG A 109 26.24 -1.99 28.38
N PRO A 110 27.02 -1.07 27.80
CA PRO A 110 28.46 -1.28 27.64
C PRO A 110 29.07 -1.54 29.02
N ARG A 111 29.87 -2.60 29.14
CA ARG A 111 30.65 -2.86 30.35
C ARG A 111 31.63 -1.69 30.50
N LYS A 112 31.55 -1.00 31.65
CA LYS A 112 32.55 -0.01 32.05
C LYS A 112 33.85 -0.77 32.33
N ASN A 113 34.92 -0.40 31.63
CA ASN A 113 36.28 -0.74 32.04
C ASN A 113 36.67 0.11 33.24
#